data_AF-A0A7X6PDE7-F1
#
_entry.id   AF-A0A7X6PDE7-F1
#
_cell.length_a   1.000
_cell.length_b   1.000
_cell.length_c   1.000
_cell.angle_alpha   90.00
_cell.angle_beta   90.00
_cell.angle_gamma   90.00
#
_symmetry.space_group_name_H-M   'P 1'
#
loop_
_entity.id
_entity.type
_entity.pdbx_description
1 polymer ?
#
loop_
_entity_poly.entity_id
_entity_poly.type
_entity_poly.pdbx_seq_one_letter_code
_entity_poly.pdbx_strand_id
1 'polypeptide(L)'
;MEKYFVVQYTGPFGFIKPWTAVRDSETFSQQFLTPSIVEGIEKKLFPELLNETGIKKIKQHRLSYSQINQQQEVIQTRGWNSTRKGSQFLFERPTSILIRGILIEPKLHLAFDTKEDAERAYEQHICLCRNEDILMPFKIIEIVKSDFDDEVLFNGYELVFEKNEDSFQVGYHRVTNEPMFGWLKIVGNPINNF
;
A
#
# COMPACT_ATOMS: atom_id res chain seq x y z
N MET A 1 -17.10 -21.02 -15.30
CA MET A 1 -17.09 -19.83 -14.43
C MET A 1 -15.66 -19.33 -14.39
N GLU A 2 -15.44 -18.04 -14.57
CA GLU A 2 -14.09 -17.48 -14.50
C GLU A 2 -13.55 -17.61 -13.07
N LYS A 3 -12.25 -17.91 -12.94
CA LYS A 3 -11.58 -18.17 -11.67
C LYS A 3 -10.58 -17.08 -11.33
N TYR A 4 -10.33 -16.90 -10.05
CA TYR A 4 -9.17 -16.17 -9.54
C TYR A 4 -8.27 -17.07 -8.72
N PHE A 5 -6.98 -16.80 -8.82
CA PHE A 5 -5.95 -17.31 -7.93
C PHE A 5 -5.51 -16.16 -7.01
N VAL A 6 -5.91 -16.23 -5.75
CA VAL A 6 -5.71 -15.17 -4.78
C VAL A 6 -4.51 -15.50 -3.91
N VAL A 7 -3.53 -14.61 -3.88
CA VAL A 7 -2.39 -14.69 -2.98
C VAL A 7 -2.67 -13.81 -1.76
N GLN A 8 -2.67 -14.40 -0.58
CA GLN A 8 -2.74 -13.67 0.68
C GLN A 8 -1.32 -13.34 1.15
N TYR A 9 -1.09 -12.07 1.46
CA TYR A 9 0.11 -11.56 2.12
C TYR A 9 -0.23 -11.07 3.52
N THR A 10 0.69 -11.25 4.46
CA THR A 10 0.55 -10.77 5.84
C THR A 10 1.87 -10.24 6.37
N GLY A 11 1.83 -9.17 7.15
CA GLY A 11 3.01 -8.61 7.81
C GLY A 11 2.68 -8.20 9.25
N PRO A 12 3.69 -7.89 10.08
CA PRO A 12 3.46 -7.46 11.46
C PRO A 12 2.87 -6.05 11.54
N PHE A 13 3.31 -5.16 10.65
CA PHE A 13 2.80 -3.80 10.53
C PHE A 13 2.97 -3.27 9.11
N GLY A 14 2.34 -2.14 8.81
CA GLY A 14 2.54 -1.42 7.56
C GLY A 14 2.10 0.03 7.63
N PHE A 15 2.78 0.92 6.92
CA PHE A 15 2.42 2.32 6.82
C PHE A 15 2.20 2.76 5.38
N ILE A 16 0.97 3.12 5.02
CA ILE A 16 0.63 3.71 3.73
C ILE A 16 0.56 5.21 3.88
N LYS A 17 1.50 5.93 3.26
CA LYS A 17 1.58 7.38 3.41
C LYS A 17 0.33 8.06 2.82
N PRO A 18 -0.42 8.87 3.60
CA PRO A 18 -1.56 9.61 3.08
C PRO A 18 -1.12 10.86 2.30
N TRP A 19 -2.01 11.37 1.45
CA TRP A 19 -1.77 12.61 0.69
C TRP A 19 -1.62 13.85 1.59
N THR A 20 -2.30 13.87 2.75
CA THR A 20 -2.28 14.98 3.72
C THR A 20 -1.11 14.91 4.69
N ALA A 21 -0.16 13.98 4.53
CA ALA A 21 0.95 13.80 5.47
C ALA A 21 1.72 15.11 5.69
N VAL A 22 1.51 15.73 6.86
CA VAL A 22 2.23 16.92 7.31
C VAL A 22 3.51 16.45 8.00
N ARG A 23 4.64 17.03 7.61
CA ARG A 23 5.97 16.55 8.03
C ARG A 23 6.29 16.76 9.51
N ASP A 24 5.50 17.56 10.22
CA ASP A 24 5.86 18.06 11.55
C ASP A 24 4.81 17.68 12.63
N SER A 25 3.91 16.74 12.35
CA SER A 25 2.84 16.36 13.30
C SER A 25 2.43 14.89 13.18
N GLU A 26 1.26 14.53 13.71
CA GLU A 26 0.70 13.19 13.58
C GLU A 26 0.24 12.90 12.14
N THR A 27 0.54 11.70 11.64
CA THR A 27 0.11 11.22 10.32
C THR A 27 -0.37 9.77 10.40
N PHE A 28 -1.58 9.48 9.92
CA PHE A 28 -2.15 8.13 9.93
C PHE A 28 -1.99 7.43 8.58
N SER A 29 -1.83 6.11 8.61
CA SER A 29 -1.82 5.30 7.40
C SER A 29 -3.14 5.44 6.64
N GLN A 30 -3.05 5.55 5.32
CA GLN A 30 -4.20 5.34 4.45
C GLN A 30 -4.69 3.89 4.56
N GLN A 31 -5.99 3.68 4.36
CA GLN A 31 -6.65 2.38 4.56
C GLN A 31 -6.79 1.56 3.28
N PHE A 32 -6.44 2.11 2.12
CA PHE A 32 -6.56 1.49 0.80
C PHE A 32 -5.33 1.78 -0.06
N LEU A 33 -5.10 0.94 -1.07
CA LEU A 33 -3.99 1.09 -2.00
C LEU A 33 -4.39 1.98 -3.18
N THR A 34 -3.54 2.96 -3.53
CA THR A 34 -3.73 3.79 -4.72
C THR A 34 -3.23 3.07 -5.98
N PRO A 35 -3.62 3.51 -7.20
CA PRO A 35 -3.14 2.89 -8.45
C PRO A 35 -1.61 2.77 -8.48
N SER A 36 -0.89 3.80 -8.05
CA SER A 36 0.57 3.80 -8.02
C SER A 36 1.17 2.77 -7.06
N ILE A 37 0.49 2.46 -5.94
CA ILE A 37 0.97 1.46 -4.99
C ILE A 37 0.78 0.07 -5.58
N VAL A 38 -0.40 -0.21 -6.14
CA VAL A 38 -0.68 -1.51 -6.77
C VAL A 38 0.22 -1.74 -7.98
N GLU A 39 0.44 -0.72 -8.82
CA GLU A 39 1.40 -0.79 -9.94
C GLU A 39 2.84 -1.00 -9.45
N GLY A 40 3.24 -0.36 -8.34
CA GLY A 40 4.55 -0.57 -7.73
C GLY A 40 4.76 -2.00 -7.24
N ILE A 41 3.76 -2.57 -6.56
CA ILE A 41 3.76 -3.98 -6.13
C ILE A 41 3.84 -4.90 -7.35
N GLU A 42 3.03 -4.65 -8.39
CA GLU A 42 3.01 -5.44 -9.61
C GLU A 42 4.38 -5.47 -10.30
N LYS A 43 5.00 -4.30 -10.49
CA LYS A 43 6.32 -4.20 -11.13
C LYS A 43 7.43 -4.87 -10.31
N LYS A 44 7.27 -4.92 -8.99
CA LYS A 44 8.19 -5.67 -8.11
C LYS A 44 8.03 -7.18 -8.30
N LEU A 45 6.78 -7.66 -8.39
CA LEU A 45 6.47 -9.08 -8.56
C LEU A 45 6.80 -9.58 -9.99
N PHE A 46 6.62 -8.71 -10.98
CA PHE A 46 6.76 -8.97 -12.41
C PHE A 46 7.67 -7.92 -13.06
N PRO A 47 9.00 -8.04 -12.93
CA PRO A 47 9.96 -7.06 -13.44
C PRO A 47 9.87 -6.82 -14.96
N GLU A 48 9.32 -7.78 -15.71
CA GLU A 48 9.05 -7.61 -17.14
C GLU A 48 8.10 -6.43 -17.44
N LEU A 49 7.28 -6.01 -16.49
CA LEU A 49 6.32 -4.91 -16.61
C LEU A 49 6.91 -3.53 -16.26
N LEU A 50 8.20 -3.43 -15.93
CA LEU A 50 8.84 -2.16 -15.53
C LEU A 50 8.69 -1.05 -16.59
N ASN A 51 8.69 -1.42 -17.87
CA ASN A 51 8.56 -0.50 -18.99
C ASN A 51 7.10 -0.30 -19.44
N GLU A 52 6.16 -1.04 -18.85
CA GLU A 52 4.74 -0.89 -19.13
C GLU A 52 4.09 0.13 -18.19
N THR A 53 3.02 0.76 -18.67
CA THR A 53 2.22 1.72 -17.91
C THR A 53 0.90 1.08 -17.50
N GLY A 54 0.55 1.25 -16.23
CA GLY A 54 -0.68 0.74 -15.64
C GLY A 54 -0.56 -0.70 -15.14
N ILE A 55 -1.65 -1.16 -14.55
CA ILE A 55 -1.73 -2.46 -13.88
C ILE A 55 -2.25 -3.51 -14.86
N LYS A 56 -1.60 -4.67 -14.96
CA LYS A 56 -1.85 -5.68 -16.00
C LYS A 56 -2.27 -7.04 -15.43
N LYS A 57 -1.53 -7.54 -14.45
CA LYS A 57 -1.64 -8.89 -13.88
C LYS A 57 -2.50 -8.93 -12.62
N ILE A 58 -2.36 -7.95 -11.72
CA ILE A 58 -3.22 -7.83 -10.54
C ILE A 58 -4.60 -7.38 -11.01
N LYS A 59 -5.61 -8.24 -10.85
CA LYS A 59 -6.99 -7.96 -11.26
C LYS A 59 -7.83 -7.33 -10.18
N GLN A 60 -7.59 -7.75 -8.94
CA GLN A 60 -8.32 -7.25 -7.78
C GLN A 60 -7.41 -7.28 -6.56
N HIS A 61 -7.68 -6.42 -5.59
CA HIS A 61 -6.91 -6.36 -4.35
C HIS A 61 -7.80 -6.03 -3.16
N ARG A 62 -7.41 -6.49 -1.97
CA ARG A 62 -8.18 -6.24 -0.74
C ARG A 62 -7.23 -6.11 0.45
N LEU A 63 -7.28 -4.96 1.13
CA LEU A 63 -6.47 -4.70 2.32
C LEU A 63 -7.36 -4.68 3.57
N SER A 64 -7.05 -5.54 4.53
CA SER A 64 -7.58 -5.49 5.90
C SER A 64 -6.46 -5.42 6.91
N TYR A 65 -6.77 -5.05 8.14
CA TYR A 65 -5.80 -4.93 9.23
C TYR A 65 -6.52 -5.13 10.58
N SER A 66 -5.79 -5.40 11.65
CA SER A 66 -6.39 -5.64 12.97
C SER A 66 -6.73 -4.33 13.69
N GLN A 67 -5.81 -3.37 13.69
CA GLN A 67 -6.00 -2.06 14.31
C GLN A 67 -4.98 -1.04 13.78
N ILE A 68 -5.14 0.22 14.17
CA ILE A 68 -4.14 1.27 13.98
C ILE A 68 -3.43 1.52 15.30
N ASN A 69 -2.10 1.50 15.30
CA ASN A 69 -1.29 1.83 16.48
C ASN A 69 -0.35 3.00 16.18
N GLN A 70 -0.03 3.80 17.20
CA GLN A 70 0.93 4.91 17.06
C GLN A 70 2.36 4.42 17.22
N GLN A 71 3.23 4.81 16.28
CA GLN A 71 4.67 4.58 16.33
C GLN A 71 5.42 5.90 16.11
N GLN A 72 6.49 6.11 16.87
CA GLN A 72 7.36 7.26 16.70
C GLN A 72 8.46 6.97 15.66
N GLU A 73 8.70 7.92 14.76
CA GLU A 73 9.80 7.91 13.80
C GLU A 73 10.67 9.15 14.03
N VAL A 74 11.98 8.96 14.15
CA VAL A 74 12.93 10.08 14.19
C VAL A 74 13.13 10.58 12.77
N ILE A 75 12.80 11.84 12.54
CA ILE A 75 12.99 12.52 11.25
C ILE A 75 14.11 13.55 11.34
N GLN A 76 14.72 13.86 10.20
CA GLN A 76 15.71 14.92 10.07
C GLN A 76 15.19 16.01 9.13
N THR A 77 15.48 17.26 9.47
CA THR A 77 15.17 18.38 8.57
C THR A 77 15.98 18.26 7.27
N ARG A 78 15.41 18.71 6.16
CA ARG A 78 16.09 18.71 4.85
C ARG A 78 17.33 19.62 4.86
N GLY A 79 17.26 20.74 5.57
CA GLY A 79 18.32 21.74 5.67
C GLY A 79 19.40 21.35 6.68
N TRP A 80 20.62 21.78 6.39
CA TRP A 80 21.72 21.81 7.36
C TRP A 80 21.75 23.19 8.01
N ASN A 81 21.89 23.24 9.33
CA ASN A 81 22.27 24.47 10.00
C ASN A 81 23.79 24.53 10.03
N SER A 82 24.35 25.67 9.62
CA SER A 82 25.78 25.93 9.77
C SER A 82 25.99 26.92 10.90
N THR A 83 26.83 26.57 11.87
CA THR A 83 27.21 27.47 12.96
C THR A 83 28.72 27.61 12.94
N ARG A 84 29.21 28.86 12.89
CA ARG A 84 30.64 29.15 12.91
C ARG A 84 31.16 29.07 14.34
N LYS A 85 32.11 28.16 14.59
CA LYS A 85 32.79 28.01 15.89
C LYS A 85 34.27 28.33 15.69
N GLY A 86 34.60 29.62 15.80
CA GLY A 86 35.95 30.14 15.50
C GLY A 86 36.28 30.12 14.00
N SER A 87 37.32 29.38 13.61
CA SER A 87 37.73 29.18 12.19
C SER A 87 37.03 28.00 11.51
N GLN A 88 36.29 27.17 12.26
CA GLN A 88 35.61 25.99 11.75
C GLN A 88 34.10 26.23 11.60
N PHE A 89 33.48 25.56 10.63
CA PHE A 89 32.04 25.49 10.46
C PHE A 89 31.53 24.15 10.99
N LEU A 90 30.62 24.20 11.95
CA LEU A 90 29.86 23.04 12.39
C LEU A 90 28.59 22.94 11.54
N PHE A 91 28.35 21.77 10.96
CA PHE A 91 27.12 21.47 10.24
C PHE A 91 26.29 20.49 11.06
N GLU A 92 25.06 20.87 11.39
CA GLU A 92 24.13 20.03 12.13
C GLU A 92 22.81 19.86 11.36
N ARG A 93 22.14 18.74 11.61
CA ARG A 93 20.76 18.49 11.16
C ARG A 93 19.89 18.29 12.37
N PRO A 94 18.99 19.25 12.68
CA PRO A 94 17.97 19.05 13.70
C PRO A 94 17.17 17.76 13.45
N THR A 95 16.90 17.07 14.55
CA THR A 95 16.01 15.90 14.56
C THR A 95 14.68 16.30 15.19
N SER A 96 13.60 15.68 14.72
CA SER A 96 12.26 15.80 15.28
C SER A 96 11.62 14.42 15.38
N ILE A 97 10.49 14.32 16.07
CA ILE A 97 9.72 13.09 16.19
C ILE A 97 8.43 13.24 15.38
N LEU A 98 8.21 12.31 14.44
CA LEU A 98 6.96 12.14 13.72
C LEU A 98 6.16 11.01 14.38
N ILE A 99 4.89 11.24 14.71
CA ILE A 99 3.99 10.19 15.19
C ILE A 99 3.21 9.63 13.99
N ARG A 100 3.34 8.32 13.76
CA ARG A 100 2.68 7.61 12.66
C ARG A 100 1.65 6.63 13.17
N GLY A 101 0.43 6.70 12.67
CA GLY A 101 -0.55 5.62 12.83
C GLY A 101 -0.27 4.50 11.82
N ILE A 102 0.32 3.39 12.27
CA ILE A 102 0.62 2.23 11.43
C ILE A 102 -0.51 1.22 11.49
N LEU A 103 -0.73 0.49 10.38
CA LEU A 103 -1.60 -0.69 10.34
C LEU A 103 -0.91 -1.83 11.08
N ILE A 104 -1.62 -2.48 12.00
CA ILE A 104 -1.16 -3.68 12.69
C ILE A 104 -1.72 -4.91 11.99
N GLU A 105 -0.86 -5.90 11.77
CA GLU A 105 -1.20 -7.15 11.07
C GLU A 105 -1.94 -6.95 9.74
N PRO A 106 -1.42 -6.10 8.82
CA PRO A 106 -2.03 -5.92 7.52
C PRO A 106 -2.10 -7.24 6.76
N LYS A 107 -3.28 -7.54 6.21
CA LYS A 107 -3.55 -8.66 5.31
C LYS A 107 -3.93 -8.11 3.95
N LEU A 108 -3.13 -8.43 2.94
CA LEU A 108 -3.38 -8.02 1.56
C LEU A 108 -3.67 -9.24 0.70
N HIS A 109 -4.82 -9.25 0.06
CA HIS A 109 -5.17 -10.24 -0.96
C HIS A 109 -4.92 -9.63 -2.34
N LEU A 110 -4.21 -10.35 -3.21
CA LEU A 110 -4.01 -9.99 -4.62
C LEU A 110 -4.58 -11.10 -5.51
N ALA A 111 -5.52 -10.75 -6.40
CA ALA A 111 -6.16 -11.70 -7.31
C ALA A 111 -5.50 -11.68 -8.70
N PHE A 112 -5.26 -12.87 -9.24
CA PHE A 112 -4.69 -13.11 -10.57
C PHE A 112 -5.63 -14.01 -11.40
N ASP A 113 -5.63 -13.82 -12.73
CA ASP A 113 -6.38 -14.70 -13.64
C ASP A 113 -5.71 -16.06 -13.86
N THR A 114 -4.38 -16.14 -13.70
CA THR A 114 -3.58 -17.34 -13.97
C THR A 114 -2.92 -17.85 -12.70
N LYS A 115 -2.76 -19.18 -12.62
CA LYS A 115 -2.13 -19.82 -11.47
C LYS A 115 -0.64 -19.53 -11.44
N GLU A 116 -0.02 -19.47 -12.60
CA GLU A 116 1.41 -19.21 -12.79
C GLU A 116 1.79 -17.82 -12.25
N ASP A 117 0.95 -16.80 -12.48
CA ASP A 117 1.20 -15.46 -11.94
C ASP A 117 1.05 -15.44 -10.41
N ALA A 118 0.05 -16.14 -9.86
CA ALA A 118 -0.11 -16.27 -8.42
C ALA A 118 1.04 -17.02 -7.76
N GLU A 119 1.55 -18.10 -8.38
CA GLU A 119 2.70 -18.87 -7.88
C GLU A 119 3.98 -18.00 -7.89
N ARG A 120 4.25 -17.28 -8.99
CA ARG A 120 5.39 -16.34 -9.07
C ARG A 120 5.29 -15.22 -8.04
N ALA A 121 4.09 -14.74 -7.76
CA ALA A 121 3.85 -13.74 -6.73
C ALA A 121 4.10 -14.32 -5.34
N TYR A 122 3.64 -15.54 -5.07
CA TYR A 122 3.77 -16.24 -3.80
C TYR A 122 5.21 -16.61 -3.43
N GLU A 123 6.11 -16.73 -4.40
CA GLU A 123 7.54 -16.98 -4.14
C GLU A 123 8.29 -15.78 -3.55
N GLN A 124 7.65 -14.61 -3.48
CA GLN A 124 8.31 -13.37 -3.12
C GLN A 124 7.54 -12.60 -2.05
N HIS A 125 8.25 -11.89 -1.17
CA HIS A 125 7.64 -10.89 -0.31
C HIS A 125 7.29 -9.62 -1.10
N ILE A 126 6.41 -8.80 -0.55
CA ILE A 126 6.12 -7.45 -1.05
C ILE A 126 6.36 -6.44 0.07
N CYS A 127 6.49 -5.18 -0.32
CA CYS A 127 6.55 -4.06 0.61
C CYS A 127 5.36 -3.14 0.30
N LEU A 128 4.72 -2.56 1.31
CA LEU A 128 3.64 -1.59 1.08
C LEU A 128 4.19 -0.28 0.51
N CYS A 129 4.55 0.69 1.35
CA CYS A 129 5.10 1.96 0.86
C CYS A 129 6.58 2.13 1.18
N ARG A 130 7.13 1.38 2.13
CA ARG A 130 8.55 1.42 2.46
C ARG A 130 9.13 0.02 2.61
N ASN A 131 10.45 -0.09 2.51
CA ASN A 131 11.14 -1.37 2.56
C ASN A 131 10.98 -2.10 3.90
N GLU A 132 10.69 -1.38 4.98
CA GLU A 132 10.38 -1.96 6.30
C GLU A 132 8.95 -2.50 6.42
N ASP A 133 8.01 -2.08 5.57
CA ASP A 133 6.60 -2.50 5.60
C ASP A 133 6.41 -3.83 4.85
N ILE A 134 7.14 -4.87 5.26
CA ILE A 134 7.23 -6.17 4.59
C ILE A 134 5.98 -7.00 4.85
N LEU A 135 5.33 -7.47 3.78
CA LEU A 135 4.30 -8.50 3.83
C LEU A 135 4.83 -9.80 3.22
N MET A 136 4.75 -10.88 3.99
CA MET A 136 5.14 -12.22 3.59
C MET A 136 3.96 -12.96 2.94
N PRO A 137 4.20 -13.75 1.89
CA PRO A 137 3.18 -14.62 1.31
C PRO A 137 2.73 -15.66 2.34
N PHE A 138 1.42 -15.88 2.45
CA PHE A 138 0.80 -16.78 3.44
C PHE A 138 0.15 -18.01 2.82
N LYS A 139 -0.73 -17.81 1.82
CA LYS A 139 -1.35 -18.90 1.06
C LYS A 139 -1.84 -18.43 -0.31
N ILE A 140 -2.08 -19.40 -1.20
CA ILE A 140 -2.82 -19.22 -2.46
C ILE A 140 -4.20 -19.89 -2.31
N ILE A 141 -5.26 -19.21 -2.76
CA ILE A 141 -6.62 -19.71 -2.76
C ILE A 141 -7.18 -19.63 -4.18
N GLU A 142 -7.70 -20.75 -4.70
CA GLU A 142 -8.44 -20.77 -5.96
C GLU A 142 -9.93 -20.56 -5.68
N ILE A 143 -10.53 -19.56 -6.31
CA ILE A 143 -11.94 -19.20 -6.11
C ILE A 143 -12.62 -18.90 -7.44
N VAL A 144 -13.96 -18.84 -7.44
CA VAL A 144 -14.69 -18.20 -8.54
C VAL A 144 -14.56 -16.69 -8.39
N LYS A 145 -14.48 -15.94 -9.50
CA LYS A 145 -14.31 -14.47 -9.44
C LYS A 145 -15.35 -13.76 -8.57
N SER A 146 -16.60 -14.20 -8.62
CA SER A 146 -17.70 -13.66 -7.79
C SER A 146 -17.45 -13.79 -6.29
N ASP A 147 -16.66 -14.77 -5.87
CA ASP A 147 -16.45 -15.09 -4.47
C ASP A 147 -15.38 -14.17 -3.85
N PHE A 148 -14.70 -13.34 -4.66
CA PHE A 148 -13.76 -12.34 -4.13
C PHE A 148 -14.47 -11.23 -3.33
N ASP A 149 -15.78 -11.10 -3.50
CA ASP A 149 -16.63 -10.20 -2.71
C ASP A 149 -17.23 -10.90 -1.47
N ASP A 150 -16.76 -12.11 -1.12
CA ASP A 150 -17.14 -12.78 0.13
C ASP A 150 -16.67 -11.97 1.35
N GLU A 151 -17.63 -11.57 2.19
CA GLU A 151 -17.42 -10.70 3.34
C GLU A 151 -16.60 -11.34 4.47
N VAL A 152 -16.42 -12.66 4.45
CA VAL A 152 -15.73 -13.41 5.50
C VAL A 152 -14.28 -13.69 5.09
N LEU A 153 -14.07 -14.19 3.87
CA LEU A 153 -12.77 -14.59 3.35
C LEU A 153 -11.95 -13.39 2.85
N PHE A 154 -12.60 -12.40 2.24
CA PHE A 154 -11.95 -11.29 1.55
C PHE A 154 -12.50 -9.94 2.02
N ASN A 155 -12.67 -9.80 3.34
CA ASN A 155 -12.98 -8.53 3.95
C ASN A 155 -11.86 -7.50 3.77
N GLY A 156 -12.22 -6.22 3.69
CA GLY A 156 -11.23 -5.14 3.57
C GLY A 156 -11.64 -3.99 2.65
N TYR A 157 -10.72 -3.05 2.56
CA TYR A 157 -10.79 -1.90 1.67
C TYR A 157 -10.17 -2.23 0.32
N GLU A 158 -10.82 -1.75 -0.74
CA GLU A 158 -10.32 -1.78 -2.11
C GLU A 158 -10.62 -0.42 -2.76
N LEU A 159 -9.65 0.15 -3.45
CA LEU A 159 -9.91 1.28 -4.33
C LEU A 159 -10.10 0.75 -5.76
N VAL A 160 -11.32 0.87 -6.28
CA VAL A 160 -11.62 0.47 -7.65
C VAL A 160 -11.29 1.63 -8.58
N PHE A 161 -10.42 1.41 -9.57
CA PHE A 161 -9.87 2.44 -10.46
C PHE A 161 -10.81 2.83 -11.59
N GLU A 162 -12.05 3.11 -11.25
CA GLU A 162 -13.10 3.49 -12.18
C GLU A 162 -13.68 4.85 -11.80
N LYS A 163 -14.06 5.62 -12.82
CA LYS A 163 -14.70 6.92 -12.63
C LYS A 163 -16.22 6.76 -12.70
N ASN A 164 -16.88 6.92 -11.57
CA ASN A 164 -18.33 6.91 -11.41
C ASN A 164 -18.78 8.05 -10.48
N GLU A 165 -20.05 8.08 -10.09
CA GLU A 165 -20.62 9.13 -9.23
C GLU A 165 -20.00 9.16 -7.82
N ASP A 166 -19.57 8.00 -7.31
CA ASP A 166 -18.93 7.85 -5.99
C ASP A 166 -17.40 8.02 -6.03
N SER A 167 -16.84 8.25 -7.22
CA SER A 167 -15.39 8.33 -7.40
C SER A 167 -14.83 9.67 -6.95
N PHE A 168 -13.65 9.63 -6.35
CA PHE A 168 -12.88 10.79 -5.93
C PHE A 168 -11.48 10.76 -6.56
N GLN A 169 -10.85 11.93 -6.62
CA GLN A 169 -9.51 12.05 -7.16
C GLN A 169 -8.49 11.46 -6.16
N VAL A 170 -7.66 10.54 -6.64
CA VAL A 170 -6.68 9.80 -5.82
C VAL A 170 -5.23 10.19 -6.10
N GLY A 171 -5.01 11.07 -7.08
CA GLY A 171 -3.70 11.62 -7.40
C GLY A 171 -3.60 12.09 -8.84
N TYR A 172 -2.36 12.24 -9.32
CA TYR A 172 -2.04 12.52 -10.72
C TYR A 172 -1.10 11.45 -11.24
N HIS A 173 -1.33 11.01 -12.47
CA HIS A 173 -0.43 10.12 -13.16
C HIS A 173 0.89 10.85 -13.44
N ARG A 174 2.03 10.25 -13.05
CA ARG A 174 3.33 10.96 -13.02
C ARG A 174 3.81 11.40 -14.41
N VAL A 175 3.48 10.65 -15.46
CA VAL A 175 3.97 10.90 -16.83
C VAL A 175 3.01 11.78 -17.61
N THR A 176 1.72 11.46 -17.59
CA THR A 176 0.69 12.19 -18.36
C THR A 176 0.16 13.41 -17.62
N ASN A 177 0.40 13.52 -16.31
CA ASN A 177 -0.13 14.56 -15.43
C ASN A 177 -1.67 14.62 -15.40
N GLU A 178 -2.33 13.52 -15.78
CA GLU A 178 -3.78 13.40 -15.76
C GLU A 178 -4.27 13.01 -14.36
N PRO A 179 -5.42 13.54 -13.91
CA PRO A 179 -6.00 13.17 -12.63
C PRO A 179 -6.45 11.70 -12.64
N MET A 180 -6.06 10.95 -11.61
CA MET A 180 -6.51 9.59 -11.39
C MET A 180 -7.73 9.59 -10.47
N PHE A 181 -8.71 8.74 -10.78
CA PHE A 181 -9.95 8.59 -10.02
C PHE A 181 -10.12 7.15 -9.55
N GLY A 182 -10.85 6.99 -8.45
CA GLY A 182 -11.36 5.70 -8.01
C GLY A 182 -12.43 5.87 -6.95
N TRP A 183 -13.16 4.80 -6.67
CA TRP A 183 -14.17 4.76 -5.62
C TRP A 183 -13.81 3.67 -4.61
N LEU A 184 -14.14 3.91 -3.34
CA LEU A 184 -13.77 3.02 -2.25
C LEU A 184 -14.83 1.92 -2.10
N LYS A 185 -14.44 0.67 -2.39
CA LYS A 185 -15.25 -0.52 -2.13
C LYS A 185 -14.89 -1.11 -0.79
N ILE A 186 -15.86 -1.21 0.10
CA ILE A 186 -15.72 -1.80 1.43
C ILE A 186 -16.49 -3.12 1.43
N VAL A 187 -15.80 -4.22 1.78
CA VAL A 187 -16.40 -5.55 1.87
C VAL A 187 -16.21 -6.09 3.28
N GLY A 188 -17.31 -6.56 3.89
CA GLY A 188 -17.32 -7.07 5.27
C GLY A 188 -16.86 -6.03 6.29
N ASN A 189 -16.18 -6.49 7.35
CA ASN A 189 -15.54 -5.63 8.34
C ASN A 189 -14.02 -5.56 8.10
N PRO A 190 -13.48 -4.47 7.53
CA PRO A 190 -12.05 -4.35 7.21
C PRO A 190 -11.10 -4.33 8.40
N ILE A 191 -11.64 -4.04 9.60
CA ILE A 191 -10.89 -3.94 10.84
C ILE A 191 -11.17 -5.22 11.64
N ASN A 192 -10.20 -6.12 11.65
CA ASN A 192 -10.30 -7.40 12.35
C ASN A 192 -10.19 -7.17 13.86
N ASN A 193 -11.30 -6.81 14.50
CA ASN A 193 -11.37 -6.78 15.96
C ASN A 193 -11.32 -8.22 16.47
N PHE A 194 -10.34 -8.52 17.34
CA PHE A 194 -10.37 -9.71 18.20
C PHE A 194 -11.25 -9.46 19.42
#